data_AF-A0A7U9N0D4-F1
#
_entry.id   AF-A0A7U9N0D4-F1
#
_cell.length_a   1.000
_cell.length_b   1.000
_cell.length_c   1.000
_cell.angle_alpha   90.00
_cell.angle_beta   90.00
_cell.angle_gamma   90.00
#
_symmetry.space_group_name_H-M   'P 1'
#
loop_
_entity.id
_entity.type
_entity.pdbx_description
1 polymer ?
#
loop_
_entity_poly.entity_id
_entity_poly.type
_entity_poly.pdbx_seq_one_letter_code
_entity_poly.pdbx_strand_id
1 'polypeptide(L)'
;MKSNVLYKLSIKQEFYTTEYMLMWVEEIAKIIEPNEMLISTFSNNFMKYNAEILREEIESVVEKAEIDLYIKTKEEHFSTYVKEEDGRVIFGLDTKEENPHIERMIEDTMCKGQGVFAFKCSTMDNFLENLDSISWYCHFEGSLKGKKITHHRNRPKEEIIDIEYNAGHSHVEAGIWFGSYHCMWFGQDFYQYISKQKLQAFSNCHENVELENDVIRIMLYKNMWDYENPVNRNRQWDFRRSVGIDEVAHSLHGRKKKVTDPVLEILPKDEKGNNVTRFYFTSHGKNVRKSQASVERTYTHSPKGKLLHVEHRKMNNEDAKDDMD
;
A
#
# COMPACT_ATOMS: atom_id res chain seq x y z
N MET A 1 -2.86 -6.55 25.07
CA MET A 1 -2.35 -5.31 24.40
C MET A 1 -3.54 -4.45 24.02
N LYS A 2 -3.53 -3.11 24.21
CA LYS A 2 -4.64 -2.28 23.70
C LYS A 2 -4.56 -2.31 22.17
N SER A 3 -5.66 -2.72 21.51
CA SER A 3 -5.70 -2.70 20.05
C SER A 3 -5.94 -1.27 19.61
N ASN A 4 -5.10 -0.79 18.71
CA ASN A 4 -5.29 0.47 18.01
C ASN A 4 -6.20 0.27 16.79
N VAL A 5 -6.54 1.38 16.15
CA VAL A 5 -7.29 1.48 14.90
C VAL A 5 -6.30 1.67 13.76
N LEU A 6 -6.33 0.75 12.80
CA LEU A 6 -5.56 0.85 11.58
C LEU A 6 -6.45 1.39 10.46
N TYR A 7 -6.03 2.51 9.89
CA TYR A 7 -6.55 3.03 8.63
C TYR A 7 -5.52 2.85 7.54
N LYS A 8 -5.99 2.50 6.35
CA LYS A 8 -5.16 2.49 5.16
C LYS A 8 -5.92 3.10 3.99
N LEU A 9 -5.25 3.93 3.23
CA LEU A 9 -5.79 4.59 2.05
C LEU A 9 -4.77 4.49 0.92
N SER A 10 -5.23 4.08 -0.25
CA SER A 10 -4.46 4.08 -1.48
C SER A 10 -4.94 5.19 -2.40
N ILE A 11 -4.02 6.02 -2.86
CA ILE A 11 -4.27 7.21 -3.67
C ILE A 11 -3.52 7.06 -4.99
N LYS A 12 -4.11 7.59 -6.07
CA LYS A 12 -3.44 7.63 -7.39
C LYS A 12 -2.30 8.63 -7.38
N GLN A 13 -1.21 8.30 -8.07
CA GLN A 13 0.03 9.08 -8.02
C GLN A 13 -0.16 10.52 -8.51
N GLU A 14 -1.03 10.75 -9.49
CA GLU A 14 -1.28 12.05 -10.08
C GLU A 14 -1.89 13.07 -9.12
N PHE A 15 -2.55 12.61 -8.05
CA PHE A 15 -3.11 13.48 -7.01
C PHE A 15 -2.13 13.74 -5.87
N TYR A 16 -0.95 13.15 -5.94
CA TYR A 16 0.08 13.28 -4.94
C TYR A 16 0.94 14.52 -5.20
N THR A 17 0.42 15.68 -4.79
CA THR A 17 1.13 16.96 -4.85
C THR A 17 1.67 17.36 -3.49
N THR A 18 2.61 18.30 -3.46
CA THR A 18 3.11 18.91 -2.23
C THR A 18 1.97 19.45 -1.38
N GLU A 19 1.06 20.21 -1.99
CA GLU A 19 -0.11 20.80 -1.32
C GLU A 19 -0.99 19.73 -0.69
N TYR A 20 -1.23 18.64 -1.42
CA TYR A 20 -2.03 17.52 -0.94
C TYR A 20 -1.35 16.84 0.26
N MET A 21 -0.03 16.67 0.20
CA MET A 21 0.74 16.05 1.26
C MET A 21 0.83 16.88 2.52
N LEU A 22 1.08 18.18 2.37
CA LEU A 22 1.07 19.11 3.49
C LEU A 22 -0.29 19.11 4.16
N MET A 23 -1.38 19.15 3.38
CA MET A 23 -2.74 19.09 3.93
C MET A 23 -2.97 17.82 4.77
N TRP A 24 -2.59 16.65 4.27
CA TRP A 24 -2.72 15.40 5.05
C TRP A 24 -1.82 15.38 6.29
N VAL A 25 -0.53 15.66 6.13
CA VAL A 25 0.44 15.59 7.23
C VAL A 25 0.11 16.58 8.33
N GLU A 26 -0.30 17.80 8.00
CA GLU A 26 -0.66 18.83 8.97
C GLU A 26 -1.94 18.49 9.72
N GLU A 27 -2.98 18.01 9.03
CA GLU A 27 -4.22 17.57 9.68
C GLU A 27 -3.97 16.38 10.60
N ILE A 28 -3.17 15.40 10.17
CA ILE A 28 -2.82 14.24 10.99
C ILE A 28 -1.92 14.64 12.16
N ALA A 29 -0.96 15.56 11.97
CA ALA A 29 -0.11 16.03 13.06
C ALA A 29 -0.91 16.74 14.16
N LYS A 30 -2.00 17.43 13.83
CA LYS A 30 -2.95 18.00 14.82
C LYS A 30 -3.72 16.93 15.58
N ILE A 31 -3.90 15.74 15.00
CA ILE A 31 -4.63 14.63 15.61
C ILE A 31 -3.74 13.83 16.55
N ILE A 32 -2.55 13.41 16.07
CA ILE A 32 -1.69 12.49 16.83
C ILE A 32 -0.63 13.21 17.69
N GLU A 33 -0.42 14.52 17.48
CA GLU A 33 0.57 15.34 18.19
C GLU A 33 1.96 14.66 18.24
N PRO A 34 2.60 14.42 17.08
CA PRO A 34 3.81 13.61 17.00
C PRO A 34 4.99 14.24 17.75
N ASN A 35 5.81 13.38 18.37
CA ASN A 35 7.06 13.80 19.00
C ASN A 35 8.30 13.32 18.24
N GLU A 36 8.13 12.37 17.32
CA GLU A 36 9.18 11.83 16.45
C GLU A 36 8.75 11.87 14.98
N MET A 37 9.72 12.02 14.08
CA MET A 37 9.55 11.91 12.64
C MET A 37 10.72 11.17 12.00
N LEU A 38 10.48 10.57 10.83
CA LEU A 38 11.47 9.95 9.97
C LEU A 38 11.12 10.31 8.53
N ILE A 39 12.13 10.71 7.76
CA ILE A 39 11.99 11.00 6.33
C ILE A 39 13.16 10.28 5.67
N SER A 40 12.88 9.25 4.86
CA SER A 40 13.89 8.31 4.37
C SER A 40 14.95 8.95 3.46
N THR A 41 14.64 10.07 2.82
CA THR A 41 15.60 10.88 2.05
C THR A 41 16.65 11.57 2.91
N PHE A 42 16.36 11.81 4.20
CA PHE A 42 17.20 12.61 5.10
C PHE A 42 17.95 11.76 6.14
N SER A 43 17.30 10.72 6.67
CA SER A 43 17.84 9.93 7.77
C SER A 43 17.21 8.54 7.80
N ASN A 44 18.00 7.54 8.19
CA ASN A 44 17.51 6.20 8.53
C ASN A 44 17.07 6.08 10.01
N ASN A 45 17.17 7.16 10.77
CA ASN A 45 16.84 7.22 12.19
C ASN A 45 15.73 8.23 12.47
N PHE A 46 14.84 7.89 13.40
CA PHE A 46 13.85 8.82 13.93
C PHE A 46 14.54 10.02 14.60
N MET A 47 14.00 11.21 14.36
CA MET A 47 14.41 12.47 14.96
C MET A 47 13.23 13.14 15.66
N LYS A 48 13.51 14.14 16.50
CA LYS A 48 12.45 14.94 17.13
C LYS A 48 11.59 15.61 16.05
N TYR A 49 10.28 15.55 16.22
CA TYR A 49 9.34 16.20 15.31
C TYR A 49 9.61 17.72 15.22
N ASN A 50 9.68 18.22 13.99
CA ASN A 50 9.78 19.65 13.66
C ASN A 50 8.95 19.93 12.41
N ALA A 51 7.89 20.72 12.56
CA ALA A 51 6.94 21.02 11.49
C ALA A 51 7.54 21.81 10.33
N GLU A 52 8.48 22.73 10.59
CA GLU A 52 9.14 23.53 9.55
C GLU A 52 10.01 22.64 8.67
N ILE A 53 10.86 21.82 9.29
CA ILE A 53 11.71 20.85 8.58
C ILE A 53 10.83 19.85 7.79
N LEU A 54 9.77 19.34 8.40
CA LEU A 54 8.87 18.39 7.74
C LEU A 54 8.24 18.99 6.47
N ARG A 55 7.84 20.27 6.52
CA ARG A 55 7.26 20.98 5.39
C ARG A 55 8.28 21.15 4.25
N GLU A 56 9.48 21.65 4.57
CA GLU A 56 10.57 21.83 3.58
C GLU A 56 10.95 20.50 2.92
N GLU A 57 10.98 19.42 3.70
CA GLU A 57 11.31 18.11 3.17
C GLU A 57 10.20 17.56 2.29
N ILE A 58 8.92 17.67 2.66
CA ILE A 58 7.79 17.21 1.81
C ILE A 58 7.89 17.80 0.41
N GLU A 59 8.23 19.08 0.27
CA GLU A 59 8.46 19.73 -1.02
C GLU A 59 9.55 18.99 -1.83
N SER A 60 10.72 18.78 -1.23
CA SER A 60 11.87 18.06 -1.82
C SER A 60 11.55 16.60 -2.17
N VAL A 61 10.78 15.91 -1.33
CA VAL A 61 10.50 14.47 -1.48
C VAL A 61 9.45 14.22 -2.58
N VAL A 62 8.43 15.07 -2.66
CA VAL A 62 7.40 15.00 -3.72
C VAL A 62 8.03 15.22 -5.09
N GLU A 63 8.93 16.21 -5.24
CA GLU A 63 9.64 16.48 -6.49
C GLU A 63 10.47 15.29 -7.01
N LYS A 64 10.99 14.47 -6.09
CA LYS A 64 11.85 13.31 -6.40
C LYS A 64 11.06 12.00 -6.55
N ALA A 65 9.79 11.97 -6.15
CA ALA A 65 8.96 10.76 -6.10
C ALA A 65 9.56 9.60 -5.27
N GLU A 66 10.42 9.92 -4.29
CA GLU A 66 11.14 8.96 -3.43
C GLU A 66 10.65 9.09 -2.00
N ILE A 67 9.57 8.42 -1.62
CA ILE A 67 8.86 8.80 -0.39
C ILE A 67 8.76 7.64 0.56
N ASP A 68 9.41 7.80 1.71
CA ASP A 68 8.92 7.25 2.97
C ASP A 68 8.96 8.33 4.06
N LEU A 69 7.80 8.80 4.46
CA LEU A 69 7.64 9.73 5.59
C LEU A 69 6.87 9.04 6.70
N TYR A 70 7.34 9.23 7.92
CA TYR A 70 6.70 8.76 9.13
C TYR A 70 6.69 9.87 10.18
N ILE A 71 5.54 10.05 10.83
CA ILE A 71 5.42 10.85 12.05
C ILE A 71 4.75 9.98 13.10
N LYS A 72 5.20 10.04 14.35
CA LYS A 72 4.69 9.15 15.39
C LYS A 72 4.77 9.74 16.79
N THR A 73 4.01 9.11 17.66
CA THR A 73 4.21 9.08 19.11
C THR A 73 4.66 7.66 19.51
N LYS A 74 4.65 7.37 20.82
CA LYS A 74 4.85 6.00 21.33
C LYS A 74 3.71 5.05 20.92
N GLU A 75 2.51 5.57 20.75
CA GLU A 75 1.29 4.76 20.65
C GLU A 75 0.55 4.94 19.32
N GLU A 76 0.87 5.96 18.54
CA GLU A 76 0.18 6.32 17.30
C GLU A 76 1.20 6.68 16.23
N HIS A 77 0.91 6.38 14.97
CA HIS A 77 1.79 6.78 13.87
C HIS A 77 1.03 7.00 12.58
N PHE A 78 1.58 7.88 11.77
CA PHE A 78 1.25 8.04 10.36
C PHE A 78 2.46 7.71 9.52
N SER A 79 2.20 7.07 8.40
CA SER A 79 3.18 6.71 7.40
C SER A 79 2.62 6.96 6.01
N THR A 80 3.50 7.40 5.12
CA THR A 80 3.20 7.50 3.70
C THR A 80 4.37 6.99 2.90
N TYR A 81 4.09 6.18 1.90
CA TYR A 81 5.10 5.74 0.95
C TYR A 81 4.52 5.55 -0.45
N VAL A 82 5.40 5.67 -1.45
CA VAL A 82 5.05 5.35 -2.84
C VAL A 82 5.37 3.88 -3.09
N LYS A 83 4.41 3.13 -3.61
CA LYS A 83 4.65 1.75 -4.04
C LYS A 83 5.33 1.73 -5.39
N GLU A 84 6.54 1.18 -5.43
CA GLU A 84 7.34 1.04 -6.66
C GLU A 84 6.62 0.22 -7.76
N GLU A 85 5.77 -0.73 -7.38
CA GLU A 85 5.11 -1.67 -8.30
C GLU A 85 4.11 -0.99 -9.25
N ASP A 86 3.43 0.06 -8.79
CA ASP A 86 2.35 0.71 -9.53
C ASP A 86 2.28 2.23 -9.39
N GLY A 87 3.23 2.84 -8.67
CA GLY A 87 3.30 4.28 -8.43
C GLY A 87 2.25 4.79 -7.43
N ARG A 88 1.38 3.93 -6.90
CA ARG A 88 0.33 4.37 -5.96
C ARG A 88 0.94 4.83 -4.65
N VAL A 89 0.30 5.80 -4.04
CA VAL A 89 0.66 6.29 -2.72
C VAL A 89 -0.19 5.57 -1.71
N ILE A 90 0.45 5.11 -0.63
CA ILE A 90 -0.22 4.47 0.49
C ILE A 90 -0.07 5.34 1.72
N PHE A 91 -1.20 5.72 2.30
CA PHE A 91 -1.26 6.25 3.66
C PHE A 91 -1.61 5.13 4.61
N GLY A 92 -0.80 4.95 5.64
CA GLY A 92 -1.05 4.07 6.77
C GLY A 92 -1.10 4.89 8.04
N LEU A 93 -2.19 4.77 8.79
CA LEU A 93 -2.38 5.48 10.04
C LEU A 93 -2.82 4.50 11.12
N ASP A 94 -2.20 4.60 12.28
CA ASP A 94 -2.52 3.82 13.47
C ASP A 94 -2.81 4.79 14.63
N THR A 95 -4.05 4.76 15.13
CA THR A 95 -4.53 5.65 16.20
C THR A 95 -5.08 4.86 17.38
N LYS A 96 -5.08 5.43 18.59
CA LYS A 96 -5.60 4.70 19.77
C LYS A 96 -7.09 4.42 19.72
N GLU A 97 -7.83 5.35 19.12
CA GLU A 97 -9.29 5.34 19.10
C GLU A 97 -9.80 5.68 17.69
N GLU A 98 -11.07 5.36 17.46
CA GLU A 98 -11.74 5.74 16.22
C GLU A 98 -11.82 7.26 16.11
N ASN A 99 -11.55 7.80 14.93
CA ASN A 99 -11.49 9.23 14.73
C ASN A 99 -12.34 9.64 13.52
N PRO A 100 -13.53 10.22 13.75
CA PRO A 100 -14.43 10.62 12.67
C PRO A 100 -13.85 11.66 11.71
N HIS A 101 -12.85 12.44 12.13
CA HIS A 101 -12.18 13.39 11.23
C HIS A 101 -11.33 12.67 10.19
N ILE A 102 -10.58 11.65 10.60
CA ILE A 102 -9.79 10.80 9.68
C ILE A 102 -10.72 10.06 8.72
N GLU A 103 -11.84 9.53 9.22
CA GLU A 103 -12.84 8.85 8.38
C GLU A 103 -13.43 9.78 7.32
N ARG A 104 -13.74 11.04 7.69
CA ARG A 104 -14.18 12.06 6.73
C ARG A 104 -13.09 12.40 5.72
N MET A 105 -11.83 12.56 6.14
CA MET A 105 -10.73 12.81 5.21
C MET A 105 -10.58 11.68 4.19
N ILE A 106 -10.66 10.42 4.63
CA ILE A 106 -10.64 9.25 3.74
C ILE A 106 -11.84 9.30 2.78
N GLU A 107 -13.04 9.49 3.29
CA GLU A 107 -14.26 9.52 2.48
C GLU A 107 -14.22 10.65 1.44
N ASP A 108 -13.80 11.86 1.82
CA ASP A 108 -13.61 12.99 0.92
C ASP A 108 -12.61 12.67 -0.19
N THR A 109 -11.47 12.04 0.14
CA THR A 109 -10.48 11.62 -0.87
C THR A 109 -11.05 10.58 -1.82
N MET A 110 -11.78 9.58 -1.30
CA MET A 110 -12.43 8.57 -2.12
C MET A 110 -13.48 9.21 -3.04
N CYS A 111 -14.37 10.02 -2.48
CA CYS A 111 -15.47 10.70 -3.18
C CYS A 111 -14.97 11.75 -4.17
N LYS A 112 -13.77 12.32 -4.02
CA LYS A 112 -13.15 13.18 -5.05
C LYS A 112 -12.56 12.40 -6.23
N GLY A 113 -12.69 11.06 -6.24
CA GLY A 113 -12.14 10.20 -7.28
C GLY A 113 -10.62 10.01 -7.20
N GLN A 114 -10.01 10.40 -6.08
CA GLN A 114 -8.56 10.37 -5.88
C GLN A 114 -8.09 9.05 -5.26
N GLY A 115 -8.96 8.39 -4.50
CA GLY A 115 -8.67 7.11 -3.85
C GLY A 115 -9.01 5.90 -4.71
N VAL A 116 -8.21 4.83 -4.56
CA VAL A 116 -8.42 3.53 -5.20
C VAL A 116 -9.16 2.60 -4.24
N PHE A 117 -8.64 2.44 -3.02
CA PHE A 117 -9.27 1.70 -1.95
C PHE A 117 -8.88 2.31 -0.61
N ALA A 118 -9.73 2.12 0.39
CA ALA A 118 -9.38 2.38 1.77
C ALA A 118 -10.01 1.34 2.70
N PHE A 119 -9.47 1.20 3.91
CA PHE A 119 -10.08 0.40 4.95
C PHE A 119 -9.76 0.92 6.34
N LYS A 120 -10.61 0.49 7.29
CA LYS A 120 -10.43 0.63 8.73
C LYS A 120 -10.59 -0.74 9.39
N CYS A 121 -9.69 -1.10 10.29
CA CYS A 121 -9.78 -2.31 11.11
C CYS A 121 -9.06 -2.15 12.45
N SER A 122 -9.14 -3.16 13.31
CA SER A 122 -8.30 -3.23 14.49
C SER A 122 -6.88 -3.68 14.09
N THR A 123 -5.85 -3.00 14.62
CA THR A 123 -4.44 -3.37 14.36
C THR A 123 -4.13 -4.78 14.84
N MET A 124 -4.66 -5.18 16.00
CA MET A 124 -4.42 -6.51 16.56
C MET A 124 -5.07 -7.61 15.72
N ASP A 125 -6.33 -7.42 15.34
CA ASP A 125 -7.05 -8.33 14.43
C ASP A 125 -6.29 -8.52 13.12
N ASN A 126 -5.92 -7.42 12.47
CA ASN A 126 -5.13 -7.47 11.24
C ASN A 126 -3.81 -8.22 11.44
N PHE A 127 -3.09 -7.96 12.53
CA PHE A 127 -1.84 -8.63 12.81
C PHE A 127 -2.02 -10.14 13.02
N LEU A 128 -2.96 -10.55 13.89
CA LEU A 128 -3.19 -11.95 14.22
C LEU A 128 -3.73 -12.76 13.03
N GLU A 129 -4.66 -12.20 12.25
CA GLU A 129 -5.24 -12.91 11.10
C GLU A 129 -4.23 -13.14 9.97
N ASN A 130 -3.13 -12.38 9.94
CA ASN A 130 -2.06 -12.50 8.96
C ASN A 130 -0.76 -13.12 9.53
N LEU A 131 -0.78 -13.62 10.76
CA LEU A 131 0.38 -14.22 11.43
C LEU A 131 0.31 -15.76 11.38
N ASP A 132 1.23 -16.37 10.62
CA ASP A 132 1.32 -17.83 10.45
C ASP A 132 2.10 -18.53 11.58
N SER A 133 2.98 -17.81 12.27
CA SER A 133 3.80 -18.37 13.34
C SER A 133 2.97 -18.66 14.59
N ILE A 134 2.80 -19.95 14.92
CA ILE A 134 2.10 -20.40 16.14
C ILE A 134 2.70 -19.78 17.41
N SER A 135 4.04 -19.75 17.52
CA SER A 135 4.72 -19.24 18.71
C SER A 135 4.45 -17.75 18.92
N TRP A 136 4.54 -16.95 17.86
CA TRP A 136 4.25 -15.52 17.94
C TRP A 136 2.75 -15.28 18.15
N TYR A 137 1.88 -16.04 17.50
CA TYR A 137 0.44 -15.93 17.66
C TYR A 137 0.02 -16.13 19.12
N CYS A 138 0.53 -17.18 19.77
CA CYS A 138 0.31 -17.41 21.20
C CYS A 138 0.98 -16.36 22.10
N HIS A 139 2.15 -15.84 21.72
CA HIS A 139 2.83 -14.77 22.46
C HIS A 139 1.98 -13.50 22.52
N PHE A 140 1.26 -13.18 21.44
CA PHE A 140 0.33 -12.05 21.37
C PHE A 140 -1.09 -12.43 21.80
N GLU A 141 -1.23 -13.42 22.68
CA GLU A 141 -2.50 -13.85 23.32
C GLU A 141 -3.56 -14.35 22.33
N GLY A 142 -3.17 -14.70 21.10
CA GLY A 142 -4.05 -15.31 20.12
C GLY A 142 -4.51 -16.72 20.54
N SER A 143 -5.78 -17.04 20.33
CA SER A 143 -6.33 -18.37 20.59
C SER A 143 -6.24 -19.28 19.37
N LEU A 144 -5.60 -20.45 19.50
CA LEU A 144 -5.56 -21.44 18.42
C LEU A 144 -6.92 -22.14 18.19
N LYS A 145 -7.94 -21.85 19.00
CA LYS A 145 -9.26 -22.46 18.85
C LYS A 145 -9.88 -22.09 17.51
N GLY A 146 -10.19 -23.09 16.69
CA GLY A 146 -10.78 -22.90 15.37
C GLY A 146 -9.78 -22.46 14.29
N LYS A 147 -8.50 -22.32 14.62
CA LYS A 147 -7.43 -22.12 13.64
C LYS A 147 -7.06 -23.43 12.98
N LYS A 148 -6.81 -23.38 11.68
CA LYS A 148 -6.30 -24.53 10.93
C LYS A 148 -4.78 -24.54 11.02
N ILE A 149 -4.22 -25.67 11.42
CA ILE A 149 -2.77 -25.88 11.47
C ILE A 149 -2.34 -26.69 10.24
N THR A 150 -1.22 -26.29 9.65
CA THR A 150 -0.60 -26.97 8.51
C THR A 150 0.92 -26.98 8.69
N HIS A 151 1.65 -27.59 7.75
CA HIS A 151 3.10 -27.57 7.75
C HIS A 151 3.65 -26.52 6.79
N HIS A 152 4.72 -25.84 7.20
CA HIS A 152 5.38 -24.85 6.38
C HIS A 152 5.93 -25.48 5.11
N ARG A 153 5.57 -24.92 3.94
CA ARG A 153 5.91 -25.48 2.61
C ARG A 153 7.40 -25.77 2.43
N ASN A 154 8.26 -24.84 2.85
CA ASN A 154 9.72 -24.97 2.71
C ASN A 154 10.39 -25.61 3.95
N ARG A 155 9.64 -25.80 5.04
CA ARG A 155 10.13 -26.32 6.32
C ARG A 155 9.10 -27.34 6.85
N PRO A 156 8.92 -28.50 6.21
CA PRO A 156 7.77 -29.37 6.47
C PRO A 156 7.67 -29.94 7.90
N LYS A 157 8.73 -29.81 8.70
CA LYS A 157 8.75 -30.17 10.13
C LYS A 157 8.20 -29.08 11.04
N GLU A 158 7.99 -27.88 10.52
CA GLU A 158 7.48 -26.72 11.25
C GLU A 158 5.98 -26.62 11.03
N GLU A 159 5.22 -26.64 12.13
CA GLU A 159 3.80 -26.36 12.13
C GLU A 159 3.56 -24.85 12.12
N ILE A 160 2.61 -24.42 11.30
CA ILE A 160 2.19 -23.03 11.16
C ILE A 160 0.65 -22.96 11.12
N ILE A 161 0.12 -21.78 11.41
CA ILE A 161 -1.29 -21.45 11.18
C ILE A 161 -1.47 -21.27 9.67
N ASP A 162 -2.44 -21.96 9.12
CA ASP A 162 -2.88 -21.80 7.73
C ASP A 162 -3.74 -20.53 7.62
N ILE A 163 -3.07 -19.38 7.43
CA ILE A 163 -3.71 -18.06 7.41
C ILE A 163 -4.69 -17.88 6.25
N GLU A 164 -4.63 -18.70 5.21
CA GLU A 164 -5.65 -18.74 4.14
C GLU A 164 -7.04 -19.13 4.67
N TYR A 165 -7.11 -19.71 5.87
CA TYR A 165 -8.34 -20.10 6.56
C TYR A 165 -8.74 -19.11 7.66
N ASN A 166 -8.08 -17.96 7.73
CA ASN A 166 -8.45 -16.86 8.62
C ASN A 166 -9.40 -15.90 7.89
N ALA A 167 -10.55 -15.60 8.51
CA ALA A 167 -11.56 -14.75 7.88
C ALA A 167 -11.05 -13.31 7.66
N GLY A 168 -10.19 -12.81 8.55
CA GLY A 168 -9.58 -11.48 8.43
C GLY A 168 -8.24 -11.45 7.68
N HIS A 169 -7.80 -12.56 7.08
CA HIS A 169 -6.58 -12.57 6.26
C HIS A 169 -6.72 -11.61 5.08
N SER A 170 -5.61 -11.09 4.57
CA SER A 170 -5.60 -10.31 3.34
C SER A 170 -4.39 -10.62 2.50
N HIS A 171 -4.57 -10.49 1.19
CA HIS A 171 -3.48 -10.51 0.22
C HIS A 171 -3.11 -9.09 -0.18
N VAL A 172 -1.84 -8.88 -0.52
CA VAL A 172 -1.39 -7.67 -1.20
C VAL A 172 -0.71 -8.11 -2.49
N GLU A 173 -1.37 -7.86 -3.62
CA GLU A 173 -0.92 -8.34 -4.94
C GLU A 173 -0.80 -7.15 -5.90
N ALA A 174 0.39 -6.99 -6.49
CA ALA A 174 0.73 -5.90 -7.41
C ALA A 174 0.28 -4.53 -6.88
N GLY A 175 0.63 -4.24 -5.62
CA GLY A 175 0.29 -2.99 -4.94
C GLY A 175 -1.12 -2.91 -4.33
N ILE A 176 -2.06 -3.77 -4.73
CA ILE A 176 -3.46 -3.73 -4.27
C ILE A 176 -3.70 -4.64 -3.08
N TRP A 177 -4.47 -4.13 -2.12
CA TRP A 177 -4.98 -4.92 -1.01
C TRP A 177 -6.28 -5.66 -1.38
N PHE A 178 -6.38 -6.90 -0.93
CA PHE A 178 -7.52 -7.79 -1.09
C PHE A 178 -7.83 -8.48 0.24
N GLY A 179 -8.89 -8.06 0.93
CA GLY A 179 -9.27 -8.66 2.21
C GLY A 179 -10.68 -8.25 2.66
N SER A 180 -11.04 -8.61 3.89
CA SER A 180 -12.36 -8.36 4.46
C SER A 180 -12.25 -7.76 5.86
N TYR A 181 -12.19 -6.43 5.92
CA TYR A 181 -12.04 -5.68 7.16
C TYR A 181 -13.35 -5.05 7.61
N HIS A 182 -13.33 -4.48 8.83
CA HIS A 182 -14.48 -3.88 9.48
C HIS A 182 -15.21 -2.86 8.60
N CYS A 183 -14.50 -1.87 8.07
CA CYS A 183 -15.03 -0.88 7.12
C CYS A 183 -14.09 -0.76 5.92
N MET A 184 -14.66 -0.72 4.71
CA MET A 184 -13.92 -0.73 3.45
C MET A 184 -14.56 0.27 2.49
N TRP A 185 -13.74 1.03 1.76
CA TRP A 185 -14.17 1.92 0.68
C TRP A 185 -13.52 1.47 -0.62
N PHE A 186 -14.31 1.40 -1.68
CA PHE A 186 -13.89 1.00 -3.01
C PHE A 186 -14.14 2.13 -3.99
N GLY A 187 -13.07 2.65 -4.58
CA GLY A 187 -13.14 3.68 -5.63
C GLY A 187 -13.25 3.05 -7.02
N GLN A 188 -13.54 3.88 -8.02
CA GLN A 188 -13.78 3.43 -9.40
C GLN A 188 -12.65 2.57 -9.97
N ASP A 189 -11.40 2.94 -9.68
CA ASP A 189 -10.22 2.20 -10.14
C ASP A 189 -10.15 0.78 -9.58
N PHE A 190 -10.77 0.50 -8.43
CA PHE A 190 -10.82 -0.85 -7.87
C PHE A 190 -11.73 -1.78 -8.68
N TYR A 191 -12.66 -1.22 -9.47
CA TYR A 191 -13.64 -2.00 -10.22
C TYR A 191 -13.07 -2.81 -11.38
N GLN A 192 -11.83 -2.54 -11.77
CA GLN A 192 -11.09 -3.40 -12.70
C GLN A 192 -10.77 -4.79 -12.10
N TYR A 193 -10.77 -4.90 -10.77
CA TYR A 193 -10.49 -6.15 -10.04
C TYR A 193 -11.80 -6.82 -9.59
N ILE A 194 -12.67 -6.05 -8.94
CA ILE A 194 -13.98 -6.52 -8.47
C ILE A 194 -15.03 -5.51 -8.91
N SER A 195 -15.90 -5.91 -9.83
CA SER A 195 -16.94 -5.03 -10.38
C SER A 195 -17.81 -4.38 -9.29
N LYS A 196 -18.15 -3.10 -9.47
CA LYS A 196 -19.09 -2.36 -8.61
C LYS A 196 -20.36 -3.14 -8.27
N GLN A 197 -20.96 -3.79 -9.26
CA GLN A 197 -22.18 -4.58 -9.11
C GLN A 197 -22.04 -5.72 -8.08
N LYS A 198 -20.91 -6.41 -8.05
CA LYS A 198 -20.64 -7.46 -7.04
C LYS A 198 -20.54 -6.88 -5.64
N LEU A 199 -19.87 -5.73 -5.49
CA LEU A 199 -19.74 -5.04 -4.20
C LEU A 199 -21.09 -4.53 -3.71
N GLN A 200 -21.88 -3.88 -4.58
CA GLN A 200 -23.23 -3.40 -4.27
C GLN A 200 -24.21 -4.54 -3.91
N ALA A 201 -24.09 -5.69 -4.55
CA ALA A 201 -24.97 -6.83 -4.32
C ALA A 201 -24.71 -7.53 -2.97
N PHE A 202 -23.59 -7.26 -2.31
CA PHE A 202 -23.29 -7.87 -1.02
C PHE A 202 -24.20 -7.30 0.08
N SER A 203 -24.99 -8.18 0.71
CA SER A 203 -26.01 -7.78 1.69
C SER A 203 -25.76 -8.26 3.11
N ASN A 204 -24.83 -9.20 3.34
CA ASN A 204 -24.53 -9.71 4.69
C ASN A 204 -23.55 -8.81 5.46
N CYS A 205 -23.93 -7.56 5.65
CA CYS A 205 -23.14 -6.51 6.29
C CYS A 205 -24.00 -5.69 7.26
N HIS A 206 -23.36 -4.81 8.02
CA HIS A 206 -24.08 -3.79 8.78
C HIS A 206 -24.59 -2.68 7.86
N GLU A 207 -23.75 -2.25 6.91
CA GLU A 207 -24.04 -1.19 5.97
C GLU A 207 -23.32 -1.46 4.65
N ASN A 208 -24.01 -1.22 3.54
CA ASN A 208 -23.43 -1.16 2.20
C ASN A 208 -24.10 0.01 1.48
N VAL A 209 -23.34 1.09 1.29
CA VAL A 209 -23.85 2.34 0.72
C VAL A 209 -23.00 2.77 -0.45
N GLU A 210 -23.67 3.34 -1.44
CA GLU A 210 -23.03 4.08 -2.50
C GLU A 210 -22.97 5.55 -2.13
N LEU A 211 -21.76 6.11 -2.22
CA LEU A 211 -21.45 7.50 -1.97
C LEU A 211 -21.26 8.24 -3.31
N GLU A 212 -20.82 9.50 -3.24
CA GLU A 212 -20.50 10.28 -4.43
C GLU A 212 -19.39 9.62 -5.27
N ASN A 213 -19.39 9.93 -6.58
CA ASN A 213 -18.44 9.39 -7.57
C ASN A 213 -18.33 7.87 -7.56
N ASP A 214 -19.48 7.20 -7.46
CA ASP A 214 -19.62 5.74 -7.52
C ASP A 214 -18.83 4.98 -6.45
N VAL A 215 -18.42 5.62 -5.35
CA VAL A 215 -17.67 4.97 -4.27
C VAL A 215 -18.60 4.04 -3.50
N ILE A 216 -18.18 2.79 -3.29
CA ILE A 216 -18.91 1.84 -2.45
C ILE A 216 -18.24 1.76 -1.08
N ARG A 217 -18.97 2.06 0.00
CA ARG A 217 -18.56 1.83 1.39
C ARG A 217 -19.31 0.65 1.97
N ILE A 218 -18.56 -0.32 2.49
CA ILE A 218 -19.10 -1.52 3.13
C ILE A 218 -18.58 -1.58 4.57
N MET A 219 -19.49 -1.58 5.52
CA MET A 219 -19.21 -1.85 6.93
C MET A 219 -19.76 -3.22 7.30
N LEU A 220 -18.89 -4.19 7.60
CA LEU A 220 -19.31 -5.57 7.86
C LEU A 220 -20.08 -5.71 9.17
N TYR A 221 -19.68 -4.98 10.20
CA TYR A 221 -20.29 -5.06 11.53
C TYR A 221 -20.13 -3.74 12.28
N LYS A 222 -21.02 -3.45 13.23
CA LYS A 222 -21.14 -2.11 13.84
C LYS A 222 -19.91 -1.70 14.65
N ASN A 223 -19.47 -2.58 15.55
CA ASN A 223 -18.38 -2.30 16.47
C ASN A 223 -17.12 -3.07 16.02
N MET A 224 -16.07 -2.35 15.62
CA MET A 224 -14.90 -2.98 15.05
C MET A 224 -14.14 -3.90 16.02
N TRP A 225 -14.30 -3.68 17.33
CA TRP A 225 -13.67 -4.49 18.38
C TRP A 225 -14.33 -5.85 18.58
N ASP A 226 -15.51 -6.08 18.00
CA ASP A 226 -16.22 -7.36 18.07
C ASP A 226 -15.75 -8.35 16.97
N TYR A 227 -14.51 -8.23 16.51
CA TYR A 227 -13.98 -9.07 15.42
C TYR A 227 -13.94 -10.57 15.78
N GLU A 228 -13.76 -10.92 17.06
CA GLU A 228 -13.83 -12.32 17.53
C GLU A 228 -15.26 -12.89 17.60
N ASN A 229 -16.29 -12.07 17.38
CA ASN A 229 -17.67 -12.57 17.35
C ASN A 229 -17.84 -13.53 16.15
N PRO A 230 -18.30 -14.78 16.36
CA PRO A 230 -18.47 -15.74 15.28
C PRO A 230 -19.36 -15.25 14.13
N VAL A 231 -20.38 -14.44 14.43
CA VAL A 231 -21.25 -13.82 13.43
C VAL A 231 -20.46 -12.85 12.55
N ASN A 232 -19.57 -12.06 13.14
CA ASN A 232 -18.75 -11.08 12.41
C ASN A 232 -17.66 -11.78 11.57
N ARG A 233 -17.03 -12.83 12.10
CA ARG A 233 -16.13 -13.70 11.32
C ARG A 233 -16.85 -14.35 10.14
N ASN A 234 -18.11 -14.77 10.33
CA ASN A 234 -18.91 -15.29 9.23
C ASN A 234 -19.22 -14.22 8.18
N ARG A 235 -19.50 -12.97 8.57
CA ARG A 235 -19.67 -11.87 7.60
C ARG A 235 -18.41 -11.59 6.79
N GLN A 236 -17.23 -11.65 7.41
CA GLN A 236 -15.95 -11.57 6.69
C GLN A 236 -15.82 -12.69 5.66
N TRP A 237 -16.08 -13.94 6.05
CA TRP A 237 -16.08 -15.07 5.12
C TRP A 237 -17.08 -14.93 3.98
N ASP A 238 -18.31 -14.53 4.30
CA ASP A 238 -19.36 -14.36 3.31
C ASP A 238 -19.02 -13.25 2.32
N PHE A 239 -18.42 -12.14 2.78
CA PHE A 239 -17.90 -11.10 1.89
C PHE A 239 -16.88 -11.69 0.92
N ARG A 240 -15.82 -12.34 1.44
CA ARG A 240 -14.74 -12.90 0.62
C ARG A 240 -15.27 -13.79 -0.50
N ARG A 241 -16.15 -14.73 -0.15
CA ARG A 241 -16.77 -15.68 -1.07
C ARG A 241 -17.72 -15.01 -2.06
N SER A 242 -18.53 -14.05 -1.61
CA SER A 242 -19.55 -13.42 -2.44
C SER A 242 -18.94 -12.52 -3.52
N VAL A 243 -17.89 -11.77 -3.16
CA VAL A 243 -17.23 -10.87 -4.11
C VAL A 243 -16.14 -11.58 -4.93
N GLY A 244 -15.66 -12.72 -4.44
CA GLY A 244 -14.61 -13.52 -5.06
C GLY A 244 -13.22 -12.86 -4.93
N ILE A 245 -12.95 -12.26 -3.77
CA ILE A 245 -11.76 -11.41 -3.57
C ILE A 245 -10.48 -12.23 -3.55
N ASP A 246 -10.53 -13.45 -3.02
CA ASP A 246 -9.38 -14.35 -2.91
C ASP A 246 -9.02 -14.92 -4.28
N GLU A 247 -10.01 -15.26 -5.11
CA GLU A 247 -9.78 -15.71 -6.49
C GLU A 247 -9.10 -14.62 -7.33
N VAL A 248 -9.51 -13.36 -7.14
CA VAL A 248 -8.89 -12.22 -7.80
C VAL A 248 -7.45 -12.05 -7.33
N ALA A 249 -7.20 -12.05 -6.02
CA ALA A 249 -5.85 -11.97 -5.46
C ALA A 249 -4.94 -13.09 -6.01
N HIS A 250 -5.37 -14.35 -5.92
CA HIS A 250 -4.62 -15.49 -6.44
C HIS A 250 -4.37 -15.41 -7.94
N SER A 251 -5.30 -14.85 -8.72
CA SER A 251 -5.10 -14.66 -10.17
C SER A 251 -3.99 -13.65 -10.49
N LEU A 252 -3.73 -12.70 -9.58
CA LEU A 252 -2.69 -11.68 -9.67
C LEU A 252 -1.36 -12.14 -9.05
N HIS A 253 -1.39 -13.18 -8.22
CA HIS A 253 -0.20 -13.69 -7.54
C HIS A 253 0.94 -14.01 -8.50
N GLY A 254 2.12 -13.47 -8.21
CA GLY A 254 3.31 -13.65 -9.04
C GLY A 254 3.28 -12.95 -10.41
N ARG A 255 2.21 -12.20 -10.74
CA ARG A 255 2.23 -11.30 -11.90
C ARG A 255 3.13 -10.11 -11.55
N LYS A 256 4.35 -10.12 -12.07
CA LYS A 256 5.15 -8.88 -12.14
C LYS A 256 4.36 -7.88 -12.98
N LYS A 257 3.90 -6.79 -12.37
CA LYS A 257 3.26 -5.71 -13.12
C LYS A 257 4.27 -5.23 -14.17
N LYS A 258 3.86 -5.23 -15.43
CA LYS A 258 4.63 -4.58 -16.50
C LYS A 258 4.61 -3.10 -16.15
N VAL A 259 5.69 -2.57 -15.58
CA VAL A 259 5.83 -1.12 -15.40
C VAL A 259 5.82 -0.53 -16.80
N THR A 260 4.73 0.13 -17.17
CA THR A 260 4.51 0.63 -18.53
C THR A 260 5.39 1.83 -18.85
N ASP A 261 5.84 2.56 -17.81
CA ASP A 261 6.71 3.73 -17.93
C ASP A 261 7.78 3.80 -16.80
N PRO A 262 8.79 2.92 -16.84
CA PRO A 262 9.78 2.78 -15.78
C PRO A 262 10.86 3.88 -15.83
N VAL A 263 11.44 4.22 -14.68
CA VAL A 263 12.72 4.96 -14.57
C VAL A 263 13.94 4.04 -14.71
N LEU A 264 13.73 2.74 -14.46
CA LEU A 264 14.74 1.68 -14.48
C LEU A 264 14.10 0.36 -14.94
N GLU A 265 14.72 -0.33 -15.89
CA GLU A 265 14.40 -1.70 -16.27
C GLU A 265 15.53 -2.66 -15.85
N ILE A 266 15.19 -3.73 -15.13
CA ILE A 266 16.08 -4.88 -14.94
C ILE A 266 15.81 -5.84 -16.09
N LEU A 267 16.79 -5.97 -16.98
CA LEU A 267 16.69 -6.81 -18.17
C LEU A 267 17.09 -8.26 -17.86
N PRO A 268 16.68 -9.23 -18.70
CA PRO A 268 17.21 -10.58 -18.61
C PRO A 268 18.74 -10.58 -18.62
N LYS A 269 19.34 -11.56 -17.93
CA LYS A 269 20.79 -11.74 -17.95
C LYS A 269 21.26 -11.95 -19.39
N ASP A 270 22.44 -11.43 -19.71
CA ASP A 270 23.05 -11.67 -21.03
C ASP A 270 23.46 -13.15 -21.18
N GLU A 271 23.91 -13.52 -22.37
CA GLU A 271 24.37 -14.89 -22.68
C GLU A 271 25.52 -15.39 -21.78
N LYS A 272 26.22 -14.47 -21.10
CA LYS A 272 27.33 -14.75 -20.18
C LYS A 272 26.87 -14.76 -18.71
N GLY A 273 25.58 -14.58 -18.45
CA GLY A 273 24.99 -14.56 -17.10
C GLY A 273 25.18 -13.26 -16.33
N ASN A 274 25.57 -12.17 -17.00
CA ASN A 274 25.77 -10.85 -16.38
C ASN A 274 24.43 -10.18 -16.05
N ASN A 275 24.41 -9.34 -15.01
CA ASN A 275 23.25 -8.54 -14.66
C ASN A 275 23.17 -7.32 -15.58
N VAL A 276 21.99 -7.05 -16.15
CA VAL A 276 21.79 -5.95 -17.11
C VAL A 276 20.69 -5.04 -16.59
N THR A 277 21.00 -3.75 -16.48
CA THR A 277 20.03 -2.72 -16.06
C THR A 277 19.99 -1.58 -17.06
N ARG A 278 18.81 -0.99 -17.28
CA ARG A 278 18.63 0.13 -18.19
C ARG A 278 17.97 1.30 -17.49
N PHE A 279 18.57 2.48 -17.62
CA PHE A 279 18.12 3.74 -17.05
C PHE A 279 17.76 4.72 -18.15
N TYR A 280 16.91 5.68 -17.80
CA TYR A 280 16.31 6.64 -18.71
C TYR A 280 16.66 8.07 -18.29
N PHE A 281 17.18 8.86 -19.21
CA PHE A 281 17.70 10.19 -18.93
C PHE A 281 17.18 11.22 -19.93
N THR A 282 17.09 12.46 -19.45
CA THR A 282 17.03 13.64 -20.31
C THR A 282 18.38 13.85 -21.01
N SER A 283 18.41 14.75 -21.99
CA SER A 283 19.62 15.16 -22.71
C SER A 283 20.67 15.77 -21.77
N HIS A 284 20.21 16.38 -20.68
CA HIS A 284 21.04 16.99 -19.62
C HIS A 284 21.47 16.01 -18.53
N GLY A 285 21.12 14.72 -18.63
CA GLY A 285 21.59 13.68 -17.72
C GLY A 285 20.78 13.52 -16.43
N LYS A 286 19.62 14.16 -16.31
CA LYS A 286 18.64 13.90 -15.22
C LYS A 286 17.94 12.57 -15.48
N ASN A 287 17.89 11.68 -14.49
CA ASN A 287 17.14 10.43 -14.55
C ASN A 287 15.63 10.73 -14.54
N VAL A 288 14.88 10.14 -15.47
CA VAL A 288 13.44 10.40 -15.70
C VAL A 288 12.73 9.12 -16.11
N ARG A 289 11.40 9.16 -16.24
CA ARG A 289 10.64 8.02 -16.78
C ARG A 289 10.93 7.82 -18.26
N LYS A 290 10.75 6.60 -18.76
CA LYS A 290 10.97 6.21 -20.17
C LYS A 290 10.25 7.09 -21.18
N SER A 291 9.03 7.53 -20.88
CA SER A 291 8.23 8.43 -21.71
C SER A 291 8.87 9.83 -21.85
N GLN A 292 9.60 10.28 -20.83
CA GLN A 292 10.22 11.59 -20.75
C GLN A 292 11.70 11.59 -21.17
N ALA A 293 12.27 10.41 -21.44
CA ALA A 293 13.69 10.28 -21.74
C ALA A 293 14.01 10.55 -23.20
N SER A 294 15.14 11.22 -23.42
CA SER A 294 15.77 11.37 -24.73
C SER A 294 17.04 10.52 -24.87
N VAL A 295 17.50 9.90 -23.77
CA VAL A 295 18.65 8.99 -23.74
C VAL A 295 18.36 7.80 -22.84
N GLU A 296 18.60 6.58 -23.31
CA GLU A 296 18.70 5.41 -22.45
C GLU A 296 20.16 4.98 -22.28
N ARG A 297 20.50 4.48 -21.09
CA ARG A 297 21.80 3.88 -20.81
C ARG A 297 21.62 2.48 -20.26
N THR A 298 22.29 1.52 -20.87
CA THR A 298 22.27 0.11 -20.44
C THR A 298 23.59 -0.22 -19.78
N TYR A 299 23.55 -0.68 -18.54
CA TYR A 299 24.71 -1.04 -17.73
C TYR A 299 24.78 -2.56 -17.56
N THR A 300 25.93 -3.13 -17.89
CA THR A 300 26.19 -4.56 -17.72
C THR A 300 27.17 -4.75 -16.57
N HIS A 301 26.76 -5.50 -15.56
CA HIS A 301 27.56 -5.84 -14.39
C HIS A 301 27.83 -7.34 -14.34
N SER A 302 29.02 -7.72 -13.88
CA SER A 302 29.30 -9.13 -13.56
C SER A 302 28.33 -9.64 -12.50
N PRO A 303 28.17 -10.98 -12.34
CA PRO A 303 27.36 -11.55 -11.27
C PRO A 303 27.75 -11.08 -9.86
N LYS A 304 28.99 -10.60 -9.69
CA LYS A 304 29.54 -10.06 -8.43
C LYS A 304 29.44 -8.54 -8.32
N GLY A 305 28.73 -7.86 -9.22
CA GLY A 305 28.46 -6.42 -9.16
C GLY A 305 29.53 -5.51 -9.78
N LYS A 306 30.56 -6.05 -10.44
CA LYS A 306 31.58 -5.21 -11.13
C LYS A 306 31.01 -4.69 -12.44
N LEU A 307 31.04 -3.37 -12.66
CA LEU A 307 30.67 -2.78 -13.96
C LEU A 307 31.61 -3.28 -15.06
N LEU A 308 31.03 -3.83 -16.12
CA LEU A 308 31.76 -4.37 -17.28
C LEU A 308 31.61 -3.46 -18.50
N HIS A 309 30.41 -2.94 -18.74
CA HIS A 309 30.10 -2.17 -19.93
C HIS A 309 28.95 -1.19 -19.70
N VAL A 310 28.96 -0.08 -20.43
CA VAL A 310 27.86 0.89 -20.51
C VAL A 310 27.59 1.21 -21.97
N GLU A 311 26.36 1.01 -22.41
CA GLU A 311 25.87 1.34 -23.75
C GLU A 311 24.92 2.54 -23.67
N HIS A 312 25.03 3.45 -24.64
CA HIS A 312 24.24 4.68 -24.70
C HIS A 312 23.43 4.71 -26.00
N ARG A 313 22.12 4.95 -25.91
CA ARG A 313 21.25 5.07 -27.07
C ARG A 313 20.35 6.29 -26.96
N LYS A 314 20.29 7.10 -28.02
CA LYS A 314 19.31 8.19 -28.13
C LYS A 314 17.91 7.60 -28.37
N MET A 315 16.92 8.14 -27.68
CA MET A 315 15.51 7.79 -27.86
C MET A 315 14.85 8.84 -28.74
N ASN A 316 14.11 8.39 -29.75
CA ASN A 316 13.27 9.26 -30.58
C ASN A 316 11.87 9.29 -29.96
N ASN A 317 11.67 10.13 -28.95
CA ASN A 317 10.32 10.42 -28.47
C ASN A 317 9.88 11.75 -29.10
N GLU A 318 8.90 11.70 -30.02
CA GLU A 318 8.27 12.89 -30.60
C GLU A 318 7.48 13.72 -29.57
N ASP A 319 7.26 13.16 -28.37
CA ASP A 319 6.55 13.78 -27.24
C ASP A 319 7.48 14.40 -26.17
N ALA A 320 8.80 14.41 -26.38
CA ALA A 320 9.70 15.18 -25.53
C ALA A 320 9.50 16.68 -25.84
N LYS A 321 8.43 17.26 -25.30
CA LYS A 321 8.33 18.70 -25.15
C LYS A 321 9.51 19.12 -24.29
N ASP A 322 10.47 19.79 -24.92
CA ASP A 322 11.43 20.62 -24.23
C ASP A 322 10.60 21.60 -23.37
N ASP A 323 10.69 21.43 -22.05
CA ASP A 323 10.39 22.52 -21.12
C ASP A 323 11.45 23.60 -21.37
N MET A 324 11.16 24.46 -22.35
CA MET A 324 11.73 25.79 -22.50
C MET A 324 10.55 26.77 -22.50
N ASP A 325 10.08 27.11 -21.29
CA ASP A 325 10.10 28.48 -20.75
C ASP A 325 9.68 28.50 -19.29
#